data_AF-A0A9Q9ITP0-F1
#
_entry.id   AF-A0A9Q9ITP0-F1
#
_cell.length_a   1.000
_cell.length_b   1.000
_cell.length_c   1.000
_cell.angle_alpha   90.00
_cell.angle_beta   90.00
_cell.angle_gamma   90.00
#
_symmetry.space_group_name_H-M   'P 1'
#
loop_
_entity.id
_entity.type
_entity.pdbx_description
1 polymer ?
#
loop_
_entity_poly.entity_id
_entity_poly.type
_entity_poly.pdbx_seq_one_letter_code
_entity_poly.pdbx_strand_id
1 'polypeptide(L)' 'MRGQSLVGRVGVVVTAVRGGDRPGEIRIVVQGVPHHYLAYAAEPVPSGTHVLVVHFRGARQVDVEPWSPMPGDHTTTG' A
#
# COMPACT_ATOMS: atom_id res chain seq x y z
N MET A 1 1.53 -20.75 -3.06
CA MET A 1 1.42 -20.01 -1.78
C MET A 1 2.44 -18.87 -1.74
N ARG A 2 2.18 -17.74 -2.43
CA ARG A 2 3.06 -16.55 -2.45
C ARG A 2 2.26 -15.23 -2.40
N GLY A 3 1.13 -15.24 -1.69
CA GLY A 3 0.26 -14.07 -1.44
C GLY A 3 -0.05 -13.85 0.05
N GLN A 4 0.53 -14.66 0.93
CA GLN A 4 0.33 -14.60 2.38
C GLN A 4 1.27 -13.57 3.01
N SER A 5 0.84 -12.45 3.59
CA SER A 5 -0.44 -11.75 3.59
C SER A 5 -0.10 -10.29 3.28
N LEU A 6 -0.32 -9.82 2.05
CA LEU A 6 -0.10 -8.40 1.74
C LEU A 6 -1.14 -7.52 2.42
N VAL A 7 -2.35 -8.05 2.62
CA VAL A 7 -3.41 -7.41 3.39
C VAL A 7 -2.90 -7.13 4.80
N GLY A 8 -3.13 -5.90 5.26
CA GLY A 8 -2.66 -5.38 6.54
C GLY A 8 -1.26 -4.74 6.49
N ARG A 9 -0.55 -4.79 5.36
CA ARG A 9 0.74 -4.10 5.22
C ARG A 9 0.54 -2.66 4.78
N VAL A 10 1.34 -1.77 5.36
CA VAL A 10 1.45 -0.38 4.92
C VAL A 10 2.54 -0.26 3.86
N GLY A 11 2.21 0.42 2.76
CA GLY A 11 3.14 0.81 1.71
C GLY A 11 3.15 2.32 1.50
N VAL A 12 3.93 2.75 0.52
CA VAL A 12 3.98 4.15 0.07
C VAL A 12 3.66 4.22 -1.41
N VAL A 13 2.80 5.17 -1.80
CA VAL A 13 2.50 5.45 -3.21
C VAL A 13 3.75 6.04 -3.88
N VAL A 14 4.23 5.40 -4.93
CA VAL A 14 5.36 5.90 -5.76
C VAL A 14 4.87 6.53 -7.05
N THR A 15 3.74 6.04 -7.59
CA THR A 15 3.03 6.64 -8.71
C THR A 15 1.60 6.91 -8.28
N ALA A 16 1.14 8.17 -8.39
CA ALA A 16 -0.17 8.60 -7.92
C ALA A 16 -1.31 7.69 -8.42
N VAL A 17 -2.19 7.28 -7.50
CA VAL A 17 -3.42 6.54 -7.79
C VAL A 17 -4.48 7.56 -8.17
N ARG A 18 -5.19 7.35 -9.28
CA ARG A 18 -6.12 8.36 -9.82
C ARG A 18 -7.59 8.13 -9.42
N GLY A 19 -7.87 7.10 -8.62
CA GLY A 19 -9.20 6.69 -8.22
C GLY A 19 -9.90 5.78 -9.24
N GLY A 20 -10.79 4.92 -8.73
CA GLY A 20 -11.54 3.93 -9.50
C GLY A 20 -10.63 2.87 -10.14
N ASP A 21 -10.86 2.58 -11.42
CA ASP A 21 -10.13 1.55 -12.16
C ASP A 21 -8.77 2.02 -12.72
N ARG A 22 -8.32 3.22 -12.35
CA ARG A 22 -7.04 3.77 -12.83
C ARG A 22 -5.95 3.52 -11.79
N PRO A 23 -5.08 2.51 -12.00
CA PRO A 23 -4.08 2.17 -11.01
C PRO A 23 -3.01 3.26 -10.91
N GLY A 24 -2.48 3.38 -9.69
CA GLY A 24 -1.15 3.89 -9.44
C GLY A 24 -0.20 2.75 -9.10
N GLU A 25 0.89 3.08 -8.44
CA GLU A 25 1.89 2.11 -8.01
C GLU A 25 2.30 2.40 -6.58
N ILE A 26 2.44 1.34 -5.79
CA ILE A 26 2.95 1.41 -4.42
C ILE A 26 4.21 0.57 -4.28
N ARG A 27 5.02 0.93 -3.29
CA ARG A 27 6.14 0.14 -2.80
C ARG A 27 5.86 -0.33 -1.38
N ILE A 28 6.02 -1.63 -1.15
CA ILE A 28 5.95 -2.27 0.16
C ILE A 28 7.29 -2.94 0.44
N VAL A 29 7.82 -2.77 1.65
CA VAL A 29 9.02 -3.48 2.09
C VAL A 29 8.61 -4.75 2.84
N VAL A 30 9.05 -5.91 2.35
CA VAL A 30 8.80 -7.21 2.98
C VAL A 30 10.15 -7.87 3.23
N GLN A 31 10.44 -8.21 4.49
CA GLN A 31 11.73 -8.82 4.88
C GLN A 31 12.95 -8.04 4.36
N GLY A 32 12.90 -6.71 4.42
CA GLY A 32 13.97 -5.82 3.94
C GLY A 32 14.02 -5.64 2.41
N VAL A 33 13.18 -6.33 1.64
CA VAL A 33 13.17 -6.26 0.17
C VAL A 33 12.01 -5.37 -0.30
N PRO A 34 12.27 -4.36 -1.15
CA PRO A 34 11.21 -3.56 -1.75
C PRO A 34 10.48 -4.34 -2.85
N HIS A 35 9.15 -4.31 -2.81
CA HIS A 35 8.28 -4.89 -3.82
C HIS A 35 7.30 -3.85 -4.33
N HIS A 36 7.10 -3.83 -5.64
CA HIS A 36 6.17 -2.92 -6.30
C HIS A 36 4.88 -3.65 -6.69
N TYR A 37 3.76 -2.95 -6.53
CA TYR A 37 2.41 -3.43 -6.80
C TYR A 37 1.57 -2.35 -7.47
N LEU A 38 0.71 -2.76 -8.40
CA LEU A 38 -0.33 -1.90 -8.95
C LEU A 38 -1.39 -1.68 -7.88
N ALA A 39 -1.70 -0.42 -7.59
CA ALA A 39 -2.60 -0.03 -6.51
C ALA A 39 -3.86 0.64 -7.04
N TYR A 40 -5.00 0.19 -6.53
CA TYR A 40 -6.32 0.76 -6.77
C TYR A 40 -6.87 1.34 -5.48
N ALA A 41 -7.58 2.46 -5.59
CA ALA A 41 -8.24 3.14 -4.48
C ALA A 41 -9.52 3.76 -5.00
N ALA A 42 -10.52 3.95 -4.15
CA ALA A 42 -11.77 4.60 -4.54
C ALA A 42 -11.51 6.07 -4.96
N GLU A 43 -10.74 6.79 -4.14
CA GLU A 43 -10.38 8.20 -4.35
C GLU A 43 -8.94 8.37 -4.87
N PRO A 44 -8.60 9.52 -5.48
CA PRO A 44 -7.23 9.82 -5.85
C PRO A 44 -6.29 9.86 -4.65
N VAL A 45 -5.12 9.24 -4.78
CA VAL A 45 -4.08 9.20 -3.74
C VAL A 45 -2.76 9.75 -4.32
N PRO A 46 -2.23 10.87 -3.77
CA PRO A 46 -0.96 11.44 -4.21
C PRO A 46 0.24 10.50 -3.99
N SER A 47 1.32 10.75 -4.75
CA SER A 47 2.62 10.13 -4.48
C SER A 47 3.16 10.55 -3.11
N GLY A 48 3.81 9.63 -2.41
CA GLY A 48 4.35 9.84 -1.07
C GLY A 48 3.37 9.51 0.06
N THR A 49 2.09 9.33 -0.24
CA THR A 49 1.08 8.97 0.76
C THR A 49 1.28 7.53 1.24
N HIS A 50 1.19 7.33 2.57
CA HIS A 50 1.12 6.00 3.17
C HIS A 50 -0.26 5.39 2.91
N VAL A 51 -0.28 4.11 2.55
CA VAL A 51 -1.52 3.41 2.23
C VAL A 51 -1.52 2.02 2.84
N LEU A 52 -2.68 1.56 3.30
CA LEU A 52 -2.89 0.22 3.84
C LEU A 52 -3.43 -0.68 2.74
N VAL A 53 -2.82 -1.84 2.54
CA VAL A 53 -3.39 -2.86 1.65
C VAL A 53 -4.59 -3.53 2.32
N VAL A 54 -5.76 -3.41 1.69
CA VAL A 54 -7.02 -3.96 2.19
C VAL A 54 -7.46 -5.21 1.42
N HIS A 55 -7.01 -5.37 0.17
CA HIS A 55 -7.30 -6.55 -0.63
C HIS A 55 -6.16 -6.89 -1.61
N PHE A 56 -5.98 -8.17 -1.90
CA PHE A 56 -5.04 -8.66 -2.91
C PHE A 56 -5.82 -9.25 -4.09
N ARG A 57 -5.77 -8.57 -5.24
CA ARG A 57 -6.50 -8.96 -6.46
C ARG A 57 -5.83 -10.08 -7.24
N GLY A 58 -4.58 -10.44 -6.91
CA GLY A 58 -3.75 -11.32 -7.72
C GLY A 58 -2.82 -10.55 -8.67
N ALA A 59 -1.90 -11.25 -9.33
CA ALA A 59 -1.03 -10.67 -10.37
C ALA A 59 -0.33 -9.35 -10.00
N ARG A 60 0.11 -9.20 -8.74
CA ARG A 60 0.73 -7.97 -8.18
C ARG A 60 -0.20 -6.74 -8.15
N GLN A 61 -1.50 -6.95 -8.10
CA GLN A 61 -2.50 -5.91 -7.95
C GLN A 61 -3.10 -5.95 -6.54
N VAL A 62 -3.35 -4.77 -5.97
CA VAL A 62 -3.89 -4.59 -4.63
C VAL A 62 -4.89 -3.44 -4.60
N ASP A 63 -5.86 -3.56 -3.70
CA ASP A 63 -6.66 -2.42 -3.26
C ASP A 63 -6.05 -1.82 -2.00
N VAL A 64 -6.05 -0.50 -1.95
CA VAL A 64 -5.48 0.26 -0.85
C VAL A 64 -6.37 1.41 -0.42
N GLU A 65 -6.23 1.77 0.85
CA GLU A 65 -6.85 2.96 1.44
C GLU A 65 -5.76 3.87 2.04
N PRO A 66 -5.93 5.21 2.01
CA PRO A 66 -5.03 6.12 2.71
C PRO A 66 -4.87 5.74 4.18
N TRP A 67 -3.62 5.63 4.63
CA TRP A 67 -3.29 5.29 6.01
C TRP A 67 -2.67 6.49 6.72
N SER A 68 -3.34 6.96 7.77
CA SER A 68 -2.81 7.97 8.69
C SER A 68 -2.47 7.29 10.01
N PRO A 69 -1.20 7.17 10.40
CA PRO A 69 -0.86 6.67 11.73
C PRO A 69 -1.41 7.63 12.79
N MET A 70 -2.02 7.07 13.83
CA MET A 70 -2.48 7.88 14.96
C MET A 70 -1.25 8.54 15.63
N PRO A 71 -1.32 9.84 16.01
CA PRO A 71 -0.25 10.47 16.76
C PRO A 71 -0.05 9.72 18.08
N GLY A 72 1.06 9.00 18.22
CA GLY A 72 1.34 8.12 19.35
C GLY A 72 1.83 6.71 18.94
N ASP A 73 1.67 6.31 17.68
CA ASP A 73 2.19 5.03 17.17
C ASP A 73 3.69 5.12 16.82
N HIS A 74 4.48 5.57 17.81
CA HIS A 74 5.91 5.32 17.83
C HIS A 74 6.13 3.86 18.22
N THR A 75 6.44 3.01 17.24
CA THR A 75 7.16 1.77 17.52
C THR A 75 8.48 2.14 18.19
N THR A 76 8.47 2.20 19.53
CA THR A 76 9.66 2.22 20.36
C THR A 76 10.42 0.93 20.09
N THR A 77 11.45 1.00 19.26
CA THR A 77 12.50 -0.01 19.21
C THR A 77 13.39 0.26 20.41
N GLY A 78 13.24 -0.57 21.46
CA GLY A 78 14.25 -0.75 22.50
C GLY A 78 15.36 -1.69 22.05
#